data_AF-A0A078HGI1-F1
#
_entry.id   AF-A0A078HGI1-F1
#
_cell.length_a   1.000
_cell.length_b   1.000
_cell.length_c   1.000
_cell.angle_alpha   90.00
_cell.angle_beta   90.00
_cell.angle_gamma   90.00
#
_symmetry.space_group_name_H-M   'P 1'
#
loop_
_entity.id
_entity.type
_entity.pdbx_description
1 polymer ?
#
loop_
_entity_poly.entity_id
_entity_poly.type
_entity_poly.pdbx_seq_one_letter_code
_entity_poly.pdbx_strand_id
1 'polypeptide(L)'
;MGMAKSLGLETPFAMIAGSEIFSLEMSKTEALTQSFRKAIGVRIKEETEVIEGEVVEVQIDRPASSGVASKSGKLTMKTTDMETVKLGRSFSRSRDYDAMGAQTKFVQCPEGELQKRKEVVHWFLALFTGDTGEIRSEVREQIDTKVAEWREEGKAEIVPVHMLDIECFSFLNRALENEMSPILVVATNRGVTTIRGTNQKSPHGIPIDLLDRLLIISTQPYTDEDIRKILEIRCQEEDVEMNEEAKQLLTLIGRDTSLRYAIHLITAAALSCQKRKGKVVEIEDVNRVYRLFLDARRSMQYLVEYQSQYMFSEPIEADGEEEQDAMQS
;
A
#
# COMPACT_ATOMS: atom_id res chain seq x y z
N MET A 1 0.33 -3.96 -7.72
CA MET A 1 1.02 -4.67 -6.61
C MET A 1 2.11 -5.64 -7.07
N GLY A 2 2.05 -6.26 -8.27
CA GLY A 2 3.12 -7.17 -8.73
C GLY A 2 4.51 -6.52 -8.76
N MET A 3 4.65 -5.38 -9.45
CA MET A 3 5.90 -4.62 -9.50
C MET A 3 6.39 -4.17 -8.11
N ALA A 4 5.48 -3.70 -7.26
CA ALA A 4 5.81 -3.30 -5.89
C ALA A 4 6.44 -4.45 -5.09
N LYS A 5 5.87 -5.66 -5.22
CA LYS A 5 6.39 -6.84 -4.52
C LYS A 5 7.73 -7.32 -5.08
N SER A 6 7.96 -7.18 -6.39
CA SER A 6 9.23 -7.57 -7.02
C SER A 6 10.38 -6.61 -6.74
N LEU A 7 10.10 -5.33 -6.50
CA LEU A 7 11.12 -4.33 -6.17
C LEU A 7 11.74 -4.57 -4.77
N GLY A 8 11.01 -5.27 -3.89
CA GLY A 8 11.48 -5.64 -2.55
C GLY A 8 11.14 -4.61 -1.47
N LEU A 9 11.45 -4.95 -0.22
CA LEU A 9 11.15 -4.10 0.94
C LEU A 9 12.07 -2.87 1.08
N GLU A 10 13.20 -2.88 0.37
CA GLU A 10 14.21 -1.82 0.44
C GLU A 10 13.89 -0.64 -0.48
N THR A 11 13.05 -0.83 -1.48
CA THR A 11 12.64 0.22 -2.41
C THR A 11 11.35 0.87 -1.89
N PRO A 12 11.34 2.19 -1.65
CA PRO A 12 10.12 2.89 -1.27
C PRO A 12 9.10 2.76 -2.41
N PHE A 13 7.85 2.43 -2.06
CA PHE A 13 6.77 2.37 -3.02
C PHE A 13 5.54 3.02 -2.39
N ALA A 14 5.14 4.18 -2.92
CA ALA A 14 3.88 4.80 -2.53
C ALA A 14 2.82 4.58 -3.63
N MET A 15 1.57 4.41 -3.17
CA MET A 15 0.38 4.37 -4.00
C MET A 15 -0.58 5.41 -3.47
N ILE A 16 -1.15 6.19 -4.37
CA ILE A 16 -2.17 7.19 -4.05
C ILE A 16 -3.31 7.07 -5.06
N ALA A 17 -4.53 7.08 -4.55
CA ALA A 17 -5.71 7.20 -5.39
C ALA A 17 -5.97 8.67 -5.74
N GLY A 18 -6.48 8.97 -6.94
CA GLY A 18 -6.64 10.36 -7.40
C GLY A 18 -7.59 11.15 -6.51
N SER A 19 -8.56 10.46 -5.91
CA SER A 19 -9.48 11.03 -4.92
C SER A 19 -8.81 11.48 -3.62
N GLU A 20 -7.68 10.88 -3.22
CA GLU A 20 -6.97 11.23 -1.98
C GLU A 20 -6.24 12.58 -2.09
N ILE A 21 -6.00 13.07 -3.31
CA ILE A 21 -5.38 14.38 -3.56
C ILE A 21 -6.36 15.51 -3.21
N PHE A 22 -7.67 15.23 -3.20
CA PHE A 22 -8.71 16.20 -2.86
C PHE A 22 -8.93 16.22 -1.37
N SER A 23 -8.14 17.03 -0.66
CA SER A 23 -8.34 17.32 0.76
C SER A 23 -8.83 18.76 0.96
N LEU A 24 -9.56 18.98 2.05
CA LEU A 24 -9.87 20.31 2.57
C LEU A 24 -8.74 20.87 3.45
N GLU A 25 -7.87 20.00 3.98
CA GLU A 25 -6.81 20.38 4.93
C GLU A 25 -5.56 20.92 4.24
N MET A 26 -5.31 20.53 2.99
CA MET A 26 -4.13 20.94 2.23
C MET A 26 -4.46 21.14 0.74
N SER A 27 -3.67 21.98 0.07
CA SER A 27 -3.82 22.20 -1.37
C SER A 27 -3.48 20.94 -2.20
N LYS A 28 -4.11 20.78 -3.37
CA LYS A 28 -3.85 19.65 -4.29
C LYS A 28 -2.38 19.55 -4.71
N THR A 29 -1.74 20.71 -4.91
CA THR A 29 -0.30 20.81 -5.21
C THR A 29 0.56 20.34 -4.05
N GLU A 30 0.14 20.64 -2.81
CA GLU A 30 0.83 20.18 -1.61
C GLU A 30 0.71 18.67 -1.44
N ALA A 31 -0.51 18.13 -1.54
CA ALA A 31 -0.75 16.69 -1.46
C ALA A 31 0.09 15.90 -2.47
N LEU A 32 0.17 16.40 -3.71
CA LEU A 32 1.04 15.83 -4.73
C LEU A 32 2.52 15.98 -4.40
N THR A 33 2.97 17.16 -3.97
CA THR A 33 4.39 17.37 -3.60
C THR A 33 4.81 16.43 -2.47
N GLN A 34 3.97 16.26 -1.45
CA GLN A 34 4.22 15.31 -0.37
C GLN A 34 4.25 13.87 -0.86
N SER A 35 3.38 13.52 -1.80
CA SER A 35 3.34 12.21 -2.44
C SER A 35 4.64 11.91 -3.20
N PHE A 36 5.12 12.87 -4.00
CA PHE A 36 6.40 12.78 -4.70
C PHE A 36 7.57 12.64 -3.71
N ARG A 37 7.55 13.35 -2.59
CA ARG A 37 8.61 13.24 -1.56
C ARG A 37 8.55 11.91 -0.80
N LYS A 38 7.35 11.39 -0.49
CA LYS A 38 7.17 10.06 0.13
C LYS A 38 7.67 8.93 -0.77
N ALA A 39 7.63 9.13 -2.08
CA ALA A 39 8.12 8.20 -3.08
C ALA A 39 9.65 8.18 -3.23
N ILE A 40 10.35 9.15 -2.64
CA ILE A 40 11.80 9.26 -2.68
C ILE A 40 12.35 8.79 -1.33
N GLY A 41 13.05 7.66 -1.35
CA GLY A 41 13.74 7.14 -0.19
C GLY A 41 15.17 7.64 -0.16
N VAL A 42 15.60 8.14 1.01
CA VAL A 42 17.01 8.41 1.30
C VAL A 42 17.51 7.25 2.16
N ARG A 43 18.44 6.48 1.60
CA ARG A 43 19.12 5.39 2.30
C ARG A 43 20.40 5.92 2.91
N ILE A 44 20.49 5.94 4.24
CA ILE A 44 21.68 6.38 4.97
C ILE A 44 22.32 5.17 5.64
N LYS A 45 23.61 4.96 5.36
CA LYS A 45 24.41 3.95 6.03
C LYS A 45 25.12 4.60 7.21
N GLU A 46 24.83 4.13 8.42
CA GLU A 46 25.46 4.61 9.63
C GLU A 46 26.18 3.47 10.33
N GLU A 47 27.47 3.66 10.60
CA GLU A 47 28.24 2.74 11.43
C GLU A 47 28.02 3.10 12.90
N THR A 48 27.40 2.19 13.64
CA THR A 48 27.20 2.35 15.09
C THR A 48 27.99 1.30 15.85
N GLU A 49 28.65 1.71 16.92
CA GLU A 49 29.33 0.78 17.83
C GLU A 49 28.32 0.25 18.83
N VAL A 50 28.02 -1.05 18.73
CA VAL A 50 27.05 -1.74 19.59
C VAL A 50 27.81 -2.63 20.55
N ILE A 51 27.40 -2.60 21.83
CA ILE A 51 27.93 -3.49 22.86
C ILE A 51 26.90 -4.59 23.13
N GLU A 52 27.25 -5.82 22.79
CA GLU A 52 26.41 -7.01 23.00
C GLU A 52 27.08 -7.93 24.03
N GLY A 53 26.36 -8.25 25.12
CA GLY A 53 26.90 -9.12 26.15
C GLY A 53 25.86 -9.56 27.18
N GLU A 54 26.17 -10.65 27.88
CA GLU A 54 25.40 -11.05 29.05
C GLU A 54 25.78 -10.18 30.25
N VAL A 55 24.77 -9.60 30.91
CA VAL A 55 24.97 -8.82 32.13
C VAL A 55 25.22 -9.78 33.29
N VAL A 56 26.46 -9.79 33.79
CA VAL A 56 26.87 -10.67 34.90
C VAL A 56 26.32 -10.19 36.24
N GLU A 57 26.40 -8.87 36.51
CA GLU A 57 25.95 -8.27 37.75
C GLU A 57 25.57 -6.80 37.54
N VAL A 58 24.53 -6.34 38.24
CA VAL A 58 24.14 -4.93 38.30
C VAL A 58 24.12 -4.53 39.77
N GLN A 59 25.03 -3.66 40.19
CA GLN A 59 25.05 -3.10 41.54
C GLN A 59 24.37 -1.72 41.51
N ILE A 60 23.36 -1.52 42.35
CA ILE A 60 22.68 -0.21 42.44
C ILE A 60 22.79 0.29 43.88
N ASP A 61 23.57 1.35 44.08
CA ASP A 61 23.69 2.00 45.38
C ASP A 61 22.54 2.99 45.54
N ARG A 62 21.57 2.62 46.38
CA ARG A 62 20.41 3.46 46.68
C ARG A 62 20.58 4.08 48.07
N PRO A 63 20.70 5.42 48.19
CA PRO A 63 20.72 6.07 49.50
C PRO A 63 19.35 5.96 50.19
N ALA A 64 19.34 5.72 51.50
CA ALA A 64 18.14 5.44 52.29
C ALA A 64 17.27 6.67 52.61
N SER A 65 17.73 7.90 52.32
CA SER A 65 17.00 9.13 52.61
C SER A 65 16.13 9.57 51.43
N SER A 66 14.83 9.75 51.69
CA SER A 66 13.80 10.23 50.75
C SER A 66 13.92 11.74 50.42
N GLY A 67 15.06 12.16 49.89
CA GLY A 67 15.30 13.54 49.47
C GLY A 67 16.34 13.62 48.35
N VAL A 68 15.87 14.04 47.16
CA VAL A 68 16.62 14.62 46.01
C VAL A 68 18.08 14.16 45.85
N ALA A 69 18.31 12.85 45.80
CA ALA A 69 19.60 12.28 45.43
C ALA A 69 19.38 11.33 44.25
N SER A 70 20.05 11.61 43.13
CA SER A 70 20.05 10.77 41.94
C SER A 70 20.49 9.35 42.32
N LYS A 71 19.68 8.36 41.96
CA LYS A 71 20.02 6.95 42.14
C LYS A 71 21.27 6.67 41.30
N SER A 72 22.42 6.41 41.92
CA SER A 72 23.63 6.02 41.20
C SER A 72 23.76 4.50 41.22
N GLY A 73 23.54 3.87 40.07
CA GLY A 73 23.88 2.47 39.88
C GLY A 73 25.27 2.32 39.30
N LYS A 74 26.05 1.37 39.81
CA LYS A 74 27.30 0.92 39.20
C LYS A 74 26.98 -0.22 38.23
N LEU A 75 26.61 0.14 37.00
CA LEU A 75 26.70 -0.74 35.85
C LEU A 75 28.09 -0.51 35.26
N THR A 76 28.98 -1.51 35.33
CA THR A 76 30.35 -1.36 34.80
C THR A 76 30.33 -1.57 33.28
N MET A 77 29.95 -0.51 32.55
CA MET A 77 29.98 -0.40 31.09
C MET A 77 30.50 1.01 30.76
N LYS A 78 31.45 1.16 29.83
CA LYS A 78 32.10 2.44 29.51
C LYS A 78 31.64 2.94 28.14
N THR A 79 30.64 3.83 28.08
CA THR A 79 30.22 4.54 26.85
C THR A 79 29.68 5.94 27.16
N THR A 80 29.60 6.80 26.13
CA THR A 80 29.23 8.22 26.25
C THR A 80 27.74 8.52 26.10
N ASP A 81 26.98 7.69 25.38
CA ASP A 81 25.51 7.74 25.26
C ASP A 81 24.98 6.31 25.15
N MET A 82 23.91 5.95 25.87
CA MET A 82 23.44 4.55 25.92
C MET A 82 21.92 4.47 25.90
N GLU A 83 21.36 4.05 24.76
CA GLU A 83 20.02 3.49 24.69
C GLU A 83 20.13 1.97 24.91
N THR A 84 19.48 1.45 25.96
CA THR A 84 19.58 0.04 26.33
C THR A 84 18.37 -0.75 25.83
N VAL A 85 18.58 -1.65 24.87
CA VAL A 85 17.52 -2.55 24.38
C VAL A 85 17.72 -3.95 24.96
N LYS A 86 16.73 -4.46 25.69
CA LYS A 86 16.77 -5.82 26.24
C LYS A 86 16.33 -6.84 25.19
N LEU A 87 17.28 -7.60 24.65
CA LEU A 87 17.01 -8.68 23.69
C LEU A 87 16.30 -9.89 24.30
N GLY A 88 16.60 -10.21 25.57
CA GLY A 88 16.03 -11.35 26.27
C GLY A 88 16.74 -11.64 27.59
N ARG A 89 16.56 -12.86 28.11
CA ARG A 89 17.28 -13.38 29.29
C ARG A 89 18.11 -14.59 28.90
N SER A 90 19.24 -14.80 29.58
CA SER A 90 20.11 -15.95 29.29
C SER A 90 19.43 -17.28 29.68
N PHE A 91 19.65 -18.32 28.87
CA PHE A 91 19.17 -19.68 29.18
C PHE A 91 19.80 -20.25 30.46
N SER A 92 21.08 -19.94 30.71
CA SER A 92 21.83 -20.43 31.87
C SER A 92 21.26 -19.94 33.19
N ARG A 93 20.75 -18.70 33.22
CA ARG A 93 20.16 -18.03 34.39
C ARG A 93 18.63 -18.07 34.42
N SER A 94 18.01 -18.97 33.65
CA SER A 94 16.55 -19.08 33.58
C SER A 94 15.90 -19.49 34.91
N ARG A 95 16.63 -20.22 35.77
CA ARG A 95 16.16 -20.75 37.05
C ARG A 95 16.32 -19.79 38.24
N ASP A 96 17.08 -18.71 38.07
CA ASP A 96 17.38 -17.77 39.16
C ASP A 96 16.24 -16.75 39.39
N TYR A 97 15.20 -16.77 38.56
CA TYR A 97 14.10 -15.82 38.60
C TYR A 97 12.79 -16.50 39.02
N ASP A 98 12.29 -16.10 40.20
CA ASP A 98 11.06 -16.63 40.80
C ASP A 98 9.78 -16.02 40.18
N ALA A 99 9.89 -14.81 39.62
CA ALA A 99 8.80 -14.10 38.95
C ALA A 99 9.12 -13.85 37.46
N MET A 100 8.60 -14.73 36.60
CA MET A 100 8.71 -14.62 35.14
C MET A 100 7.37 -14.20 34.55
N GLY A 101 7.37 -13.16 33.70
CA GLY A 101 6.18 -12.78 32.93
C GLY A 101 5.93 -13.78 31.79
N ALA A 102 4.69 -13.93 31.34
CA ALA A 102 4.28 -14.92 30.32
C ALA A 102 4.98 -14.78 28.96
N GLN A 103 5.73 -13.69 28.73
CA GLN A 103 6.38 -13.33 27.46
C GLN A 103 7.91 -13.15 27.61
N THR A 104 8.55 -13.75 28.63
CA THR A 104 10.01 -13.64 28.75
C THR A 104 10.73 -14.46 27.67
N LYS A 105 11.34 -13.77 26.71
CA LYS A 105 12.17 -14.37 25.65
C LYS A 105 13.53 -14.78 26.22
N PHE A 106 13.93 -16.04 26.00
CA PHE A 106 15.26 -16.54 26.33
C PHE A 106 16.16 -16.50 25.09
N VAL A 107 17.41 -16.07 25.29
CA VAL A 107 18.41 -15.89 24.24
C VAL A 107 19.73 -16.52 24.70
N GLN A 108 20.49 -17.09 23.77
CA GLN A 108 21.82 -17.63 24.07
C GLN A 108 22.82 -16.51 24.32
N CYS A 109 23.88 -16.81 25.07
CA CYS A 109 24.99 -15.88 25.28
C CYS A 109 25.61 -15.54 23.91
N PRO A 110 25.69 -14.25 23.53
CA PRO A 110 26.31 -13.88 22.26
C PRO A 110 27.79 -14.27 22.26
N GLU A 111 28.24 -14.85 21.15
CA GLU A 111 29.65 -15.22 20.94
C GLU A 111 30.41 -14.08 20.22
N GLY A 112 31.71 -13.98 20.51
CA GLY A 112 32.63 -13.01 19.89
C GLY A 112 32.97 -11.81 20.79
N GLU A 113 33.49 -10.74 20.17
CA GLU A 113 33.89 -9.52 20.87
C GLU A 113 32.68 -8.76 21.43
N LEU A 114 32.83 -8.17 22.63
CA LEU A 114 31.76 -7.45 23.32
C LEU A 114 31.33 -6.17 22.55
N GLN A 115 32.29 -5.49 21.92
CA GLN A 115 32.06 -4.27 21.14
C GLN A 115 32.18 -4.63 19.66
N LYS A 116 31.09 -4.47 18.92
CA LYS A 116 31.02 -4.75 17.49
C LYS A 116 30.61 -3.48 16.75
N ARG A 117 31.25 -3.23 15.61
CA ARG A 117 30.77 -2.23 14.65
C ARG A 117 29.65 -2.86 13.84
N LYS A 118 28.46 -2.26 13.91
CA LYS A 118 27.31 -2.68 13.14
C LYS A 118 26.92 -1.56 12.21
N GLU A 119 26.87 -1.88 10.93
CA GLU A 119 26.31 -0.99 9.92
C GLU A 119 24.78 -1.09 10.02
N VAL A 120 24.14 0.03 10.33
CA VAL A 120 22.68 0.14 10.40
C VAL A 120 22.27 1.02 9.25
N VAL A 121 21.42 0.48 8.37
CA VAL A 121 20.86 1.23 7.26
C VAL A 121 19.52 1.80 7.71
N HIS A 122 19.45 3.12 7.81
CA HIS A 122 18.22 3.82 8.13
C HIS A 122 17.54 4.27 6.85
N TRP A 123 16.25 3.94 6.73
CA TRP A 123 15.34 4.60 5.78
C TRP A 123 14.55 5.65 6.53
N PHE A 124 14.81 6.91 6.22
CA PHE A 124 13.94 7.98 6.67
C PHE A 124 12.73 8.04 5.75
N LEU A 125 11.69 7.26 6.07
CA LEU A 125 10.35 7.51 5.54
C LEU A 125 9.75 8.62 6.40
N ALA A 126 9.54 9.81 5.82
CA ALA A 126 8.93 10.94 6.52
C ALA A 126 7.45 10.61 6.85
N LEU A 127 7.24 9.89 7.95
CA LEU A 127 5.97 9.69 8.59
C LEU A 127 5.82 10.76 9.68
N PHE A 128 5.29 11.90 9.27
CA PHE A 128 4.62 12.77 10.23
C PHE A 128 3.13 12.45 10.18
N THR A 129 2.59 12.23 11.37
CA THR A 129 1.16 12.22 11.69
C THR A 129 0.43 13.24 10.83
N GLY A 130 -0.73 12.86 10.26
CA GLY A 130 -1.50 13.62 9.26
C GLY A 130 -2.00 15.01 9.66
N ASP A 131 -1.46 15.60 10.72
CA ASP A 131 -1.66 16.96 11.19
C ASP A 131 -0.60 17.95 10.64
N THR A 132 0.36 17.45 9.86
CA THR A 132 1.29 18.35 9.14
C THR A 132 0.58 18.94 7.93
N GLY A 133 0.15 20.20 8.09
CA GLY A 133 -0.33 21.04 6.99
C GLY A 133 0.77 21.36 5.96
N GLU A 134 0.68 22.51 5.31
CA GLU A 134 1.59 22.87 4.21
C GLU A 134 3.03 23.10 4.72
N ILE A 135 3.99 22.37 4.14
CA ILE A 135 5.41 22.53 4.48
C ILE A 135 5.97 23.74 3.70
N ARG A 136 6.62 24.66 4.41
CA ARG A 136 7.25 25.84 3.79
C ARG A 136 8.33 25.45 2.77
N SER A 137 8.38 26.17 1.65
CA SER A 137 9.37 25.94 0.58
C SER A 137 10.82 26.12 1.05
N GLU A 138 11.09 27.04 1.98
CA GLU A 138 12.44 27.28 2.52
C GLU A 138 13.03 26.02 3.19
N VAL A 139 12.21 25.31 3.98
CA VAL A 139 12.63 24.07 4.66
C VAL A 139 12.93 22.98 3.63
N ARG A 140 12.18 22.97 2.53
CA ARG A 140 12.37 22.01 1.44
C ARG A 140 13.69 22.22 0.72
N GLU A 141 13.99 23.45 0.32
CA GLU A 141 15.23 23.78 -0.38
C GLU A 141 16.46 23.51 0.50
N GLN A 142 16.36 23.78 1.81
CA GLN A 142 17.41 23.44 2.78
C GLN A 142 17.65 21.92 2.88
N ILE A 143 16.57 21.13 2.91
CA ILE A 143 16.68 19.66 2.94
C ILE A 143 17.24 19.15 1.61
N ASP A 144 16.78 19.68 0.47
CA ASP A 144 17.22 19.24 -0.85
C ASP A 144 18.71 19.53 -1.05
N THR A 145 19.21 20.66 -0.54
CA THR A 145 20.65 20.99 -0.53
C THR A 145 21.45 19.99 0.32
N LYS A 146 20.99 19.68 1.54
CA LYS A 146 21.67 18.70 2.40
C LYS A 146 21.66 17.29 1.83
N VAL A 147 20.57 16.88 1.18
CA VAL A 147 20.48 15.57 0.52
C VAL A 147 21.42 15.52 -0.69
N ALA A 148 21.57 16.62 -1.42
CA ALA A 148 22.56 16.74 -2.49
C ALA A 148 24.00 16.65 -1.94
N GLU A 149 24.31 17.33 -0.85
CA GLU A 149 25.62 17.22 -0.17
C GLU A 149 25.89 15.77 0.28
N TRP A 150 24.93 15.09 0.91
CA TRP A 150 25.10 13.69 1.33
C TRP A 150 25.23 12.72 0.15
N ARG A 151 24.63 13.04 -0.99
CA ARG A 151 24.80 12.30 -2.23
C ARG A 151 26.23 12.46 -2.78
N GLU A 152 26.75 13.68 -2.80
CA GLU A 152 28.12 13.97 -3.25
C GLU A 152 29.18 13.33 -2.34
N GLU A 153 28.92 13.31 -1.03
CA GLU A 153 29.77 12.63 -0.04
C GLU A 153 29.67 11.09 -0.10
N GLY A 154 28.73 10.53 -0.88
CA GLY A 154 28.51 9.09 -0.98
C GLY A 154 27.88 8.45 0.27
N LYS A 155 27.37 9.26 1.21
CA LYS A 155 26.73 8.79 2.45
C LYS A 155 25.25 8.42 2.25
N ALA A 156 24.65 8.90 1.17
CA ALA A 156 23.23 8.68 0.87
C ALA A 156 23.00 8.22 -0.58
N GLU A 157 22.18 7.18 -0.73
CA GLU A 157 21.66 6.72 -2.02
C GLU A 157 20.17 7.09 -2.14
N ILE A 158 19.79 7.65 -3.28
CA ILE A 158 18.41 8.04 -3.59
C ILE A 158 17.76 6.94 -4.41
N VAL A 159 16.60 6.44 -3.95
CA VAL A 159 15.84 5.40 -4.67
C VAL A 159 14.47 5.95 -5.10
N PRO A 160 14.23 6.15 -6.42
CA PRO A 160 12.96 6.66 -6.94
C PRO A 160 11.97 5.57 -7.39
N VAL A 161 10.72 5.56 -6.89
CA VAL A 161 9.61 4.76 -7.47
C VAL A 161 8.22 5.36 -7.17
N HIS A 162 7.30 5.47 -8.14
CA HIS A 162 5.90 5.77 -7.81
C HIS A 162 4.80 5.40 -8.85
N MET A 163 3.54 5.30 -8.38
CA MET A 163 2.31 5.29 -9.17
C MET A 163 1.29 6.38 -8.73
N LEU A 164 0.95 7.39 -9.55
CA LEU A 164 -0.05 8.43 -9.24
C LEU A 164 -1.31 8.35 -10.12
N ASP A 165 -2.38 8.95 -9.63
CA ASP A 165 -3.62 9.27 -10.33
C ASP A 165 -3.88 10.80 -10.32
N ILE A 166 -4.69 11.32 -11.24
CA ILE A 166 -4.18 12.30 -12.21
C ILE A 166 -4.84 13.69 -12.27
N GLU A 167 -5.06 14.37 -11.14
CA GLU A 167 -5.84 15.62 -11.18
C GLU A 167 -5.07 16.95 -11.04
N CYS A 168 -3.77 16.99 -11.38
CA CYS A 168 -2.98 18.23 -11.53
C CYS A 168 -1.89 18.10 -12.63
N PHE A 169 -2.31 17.91 -13.87
CA PHE A 169 -1.42 17.72 -15.02
C PHE A 169 -0.32 18.78 -15.19
N SER A 170 -0.63 20.05 -14.95
CA SER A 170 0.34 21.16 -15.08
C SER A 170 1.45 21.09 -14.03
N PHE A 171 1.12 20.66 -12.81
CA PHE A 171 2.11 20.45 -11.76
C PHE A 171 3.00 19.24 -12.08
N LEU A 172 2.40 18.15 -12.58
CA LEU A 172 3.14 16.94 -12.96
C LEU A 172 4.16 17.22 -14.07
N ASN A 173 3.79 17.98 -15.09
CA ASN A 173 4.71 18.34 -16.17
C ASN A 173 5.98 19.03 -15.66
N ARG A 174 5.83 19.97 -14.71
CA ARG A 174 6.98 20.65 -14.09
C ARG A 174 7.73 19.76 -13.10
N ALA A 175 7.01 18.93 -12.34
CA ALA A 175 7.62 18.05 -11.34
C ALA A 175 8.48 16.94 -11.98
N LEU A 176 8.08 16.42 -13.14
CA LEU A 176 8.81 15.41 -13.92
C LEU A 176 10.07 15.97 -14.60
N GLU A 177 10.20 17.28 -14.73
CA GLU A 177 11.42 17.92 -15.26
C GLU A 177 12.55 18.01 -14.22
N ASN A 178 12.25 17.76 -12.94
CA ASN A 178 13.25 17.75 -11.89
C ASN A 178 14.11 16.49 -11.97
N GLU A 179 15.43 16.61 -11.78
CA GLU A 179 16.38 15.50 -11.76
C GLU A 179 16.08 14.47 -10.65
N MET A 180 15.46 14.93 -9.57
CA MET A 180 15.05 14.10 -8.42
C MET A 180 13.64 13.50 -8.61
N SER A 181 13.05 13.61 -9.79
CA SER A 181 11.70 13.09 -10.04
C SER A 181 11.68 11.56 -10.08
N PRO A 182 10.77 10.92 -9.32
CA PRO A 182 10.65 9.48 -9.35
C PRO A 182 9.96 8.97 -10.62
N ILE A 183 10.19 7.70 -10.95
CA ILE A 183 9.47 7.03 -12.05
C ILE A 183 7.98 7.06 -11.73
N LEU A 184 7.18 7.62 -12.65
CA LEU A 184 5.74 7.71 -12.51
C LEU A 184 5.04 6.64 -13.37
N VAL A 185 4.31 5.74 -12.72
CA VAL A 185 3.37 4.81 -13.35
C VAL A 185 1.95 5.36 -13.18
N VAL A 186 1.17 5.47 -14.25
CA VAL A 186 -0.23 5.89 -14.17
C VAL A 186 -1.10 4.77 -14.70
N ALA A 187 -2.21 4.49 -14.02
CA ALA A 187 -3.24 3.57 -14.50
C ALA A 187 -4.52 4.37 -14.81
N THR A 188 -5.04 4.20 -16.02
CA THR A 188 -6.30 4.83 -16.45
C THR A 188 -7.23 3.76 -17.03
N ASN A 189 -8.49 3.79 -16.60
CA ASN A 189 -9.55 2.92 -17.12
C ASN A 189 -10.47 3.67 -18.10
N ARG A 190 -10.14 4.92 -18.45
CA ARG A 190 -10.96 5.76 -19.33
C ARG A 190 -10.41 5.70 -20.75
N GLY A 191 -11.32 5.61 -21.73
CA GLY A 191 -11.01 5.80 -23.15
C GLY A 191 -10.89 7.30 -23.46
N VAL A 192 -11.62 7.81 -24.45
CA VAL A 192 -11.67 9.26 -24.71
C VAL A 192 -12.63 9.92 -23.74
N THR A 193 -12.14 10.85 -22.92
CA THR A 193 -12.98 11.58 -21.94
C THR A 193 -12.59 13.05 -21.88
N THR A 194 -13.46 13.89 -21.32
CA THR A 194 -13.15 15.30 -21.10
C THR A 194 -12.13 15.47 -19.97
N ILE A 195 -11.15 16.33 -20.19
CA ILE A 195 -10.18 16.67 -19.14
C ILE A 195 -10.92 17.49 -18.09
N ARG A 196 -10.96 17.01 -16.85
CA ARG A 196 -11.64 17.68 -15.74
C ARG A 196 -11.11 19.11 -15.58
N GLY A 197 -12.03 20.08 -15.52
CA GLY A 197 -11.72 21.51 -15.46
C GLY A 197 -11.60 22.19 -16.83
N THR A 198 -11.75 21.46 -17.93
CA THR A 198 -11.78 22.02 -19.29
C THR A 198 -12.94 21.43 -20.10
N ASN A 199 -13.20 22.02 -21.27
CA ASN A 199 -14.18 21.50 -22.23
C ASN A 199 -13.54 20.63 -23.33
N GLN A 200 -12.26 20.31 -23.22
CA GLN A 200 -11.52 19.57 -24.24
C GLN A 200 -11.59 18.07 -23.97
N LYS A 201 -11.84 17.28 -25.03
CA LYS A 201 -11.74 15.81 -24.99
C LYS A 201 -10.32 15.39 -25.31
N SER A 202 -9.81 14.41 -24.58
CA SER A 202 -8.52 13.81 -24.87
C SER A 202 -8.52 12.30 -24.59
N PRO A 203 -7.56 11.56 -25.20
CA PRO A 203 -7.33 10.17 -24.84
C PRO A 203 -7.01 10.06 -23.35
N HIS A 204 -7.67 9.11 -22.69
CA HIS A 204 -7.54 8.81 -21.27
C HIS A 204 -7.92 9.97 -20.31
N GLY A 205 -8.45 11.08 -20.83
CA GLY A 205 -8.67 12.30 -20.05
C GLY A 205 -7.38 13.01 -19.65
N ILE A 206 -6.28 12.73 -20.36
CA ILE A 206 -4.93 13.29 -20.14
C ILE A 206 -4.63 14.36 -21.20
N PRO A 207 -4.11 15.56 -20.84
CA PRO A 207 -3.64 16.53 -21.81
C PRO A 207 -2.56 15.94 -22.72
N ILE A 208 -2.62 16.27 -24.00
CA ILE A 208 -1.72 15.73 -25.04
C ILE A 208 -0.26 15.99 -24.67
N ASP A 209 0.06 17.17 -24.11
CA ASP A 209 1.40 17.55 -23.66
C ASP A 209 2.02 16.56 -22.65
N LEU A 210 1.21 15.99 -21.75
CA LEU A 210 1.69 14.96 -20.82
C LEU A 210 1.69 13.59 -21.50
N LEU A 211 0.68 13.30 -22.32
CA LEU A 211 0.56 12.01 -23.00
C LEU A 211 1.76 11.72 -23.92
N ASP A 212 2.26 12.74 -24.61
CA ASP A 212 3.46 12.64 -25.47
C ASP A 212 4.75 12.35 -24.67
N ARG A 213 4.75 12.61 -23.36
CA ARG A 213 5.87 12.32 -22.45
C ARG A 213 5.78 10.94 -21.80
N LEU A 214 4.63 10.25 -21.92
CA LEU A 214 4.36 8.98 -21.25
C LEU A 214 4.54 7.80 -22.21
N LEU A 215 5.06 6.69 -21.69
CA LEU A 215 5.02 5.40 -22.37
C LEU A 215 3.68 4.71 -22.06
N ILE A 216 2.90 4.39 -23.09
CA ILE A 216 1.62 3.71 -22.95
C ILE A 216 1.83 2.18 -23.04
N ILE A 217 1.43 1.46 -22.00
CA ILE A 217 1.39 -0.01 -21.98
C ILE A 217 -0.08 -0.44 -21.99
N SER A 218 -0.53 -1.01 -23.10
CA SER A 218 -1.90 -1.55 -23.21
C SER A 218 -1.99 -2.94 -22.59
N THR A 219 -3.08 -3.21 -21.89
CA THR A 219 -3.41 -4.53 -21.37
C THR A 219 -4.46 -5.19 -22.25
N GLN A 220 -4.40 -6.52 -22.36
CA GLN A 220 -5.36 -7.31 -23.13
C GLN A 220 -6.36 -7.99 -22.17
N PRO A 221 -7.61 -8.23 -22.62
CA PRO A 221 -8.57 -8.98 -21.83
C PRO A 221 -8.10 -10.42 -21.62
N TYR A 222 -8.43 -10.99 -20.46
CA TYR A 222 -8.08 -12.36 -20.11
C TYR A 222 -8.88 -13.36 -20.95
N THR A 223 -8.24 -14.51 -21.24
CA THR A 223 -8.94 -15.66 -21.82
C THR A 223 -9.70 -16.44 -20.74
N ASP A 224 -10.64 -17.31 -21.14
CA ASP A 224 -11.39 -18.16 -20.21
C ASP A 224 -10.47 -19.05 -19.37
N GLU A 225 -9.36 -19.53 -19.95
CA GLU A 225 -8.35 -20.32 -19.25
C GLU A 225 -7.60 -19.50 -18.19
N ASP A 226 -7.29 -18.24 -18.50
CA ASP A 226 -6.64 -17.32 -17.55
C ASP A 226 -7.57 -16.98 -16.40
N ILE A 227 -8.86 -16.72 -16.68
CA ILE A 227 -9.87 -16.48 -15.65
C ILE A 227 -9.94 -17.67 -14.69
N ARG A 228 -10.00 -18.90 -15.22
CA ARG A 228 -10.02 -20.11 -14.39
C ARG A 228 -8.79 -20.20 -13.48
N LYS A 229 -7.58 -19.99 -14.02
CA LYS A 229 -6.33 -20.01 -13.24
C LYS A 229 -6.29 -18.92 -12.18
N ILE A 230 -6.76 -17.71 -12.50
CA ILE A 230 -6.82 -16.61 -11.53
C ILE A 230 -7.78 -16.96 -10.38
N LEU A 231 -8.96 -17.50 -10.69
CA LEU A 231 -9.91 -17.93 -9.67
C LEU A 231 -9.36 -19.07 -8.81
N GLU A 232 -8.62 -20.00 -9.40
CA GLU A 232 -7.95 -21.08 -8.66
C GLU A 232 -6.89 -20.57 -7.67
N ILE A 233 -6.05 -19.62 -8.10
CA ILE A 233 -5.09 -18.95 -7.20
C ILE A 233 -5.83 -18.23 -6.07
N ARG A 234 -6.97 -17.61 -6.36
CA ARG A 234 -7.78 -16.93 -5.34
C ARG A 234 -8.43 -17.89 -4.35
N CYS A 235 -8.92 -19.04 -4.81
CA CYS A 235 -9.41 -20.10 -3.92
C CYS A 235 -8.31 -20.60 -2.97
N GLN A 236 -7.07 -20.74 -3.47
CA GLN A 236 -5.92 -21.15 -2.65
C GLN A 236 -5.53 -20.08 -1.64
N GLU A 237 -5.52 -18.80 -2.03
CA GLU A 237 -5.18 -17.69 -1.14
C GLU A 237 -6.22 -17.51 -0.02
N GLU A 238 -7.50 -17.76 -0.32
CA GLU A 238 -8.60 -17.68 0.66
C GLU A 238 -8.83 -19.00 1.43
N ASP A 239 -8.04 -20.04 1.17
CA ASP A 239 -8.18 -21.39 1.77
C ASP A 239 -9.59 -21.98 1.62
N VAL A 240 -10.14 -21.89 0.40
CA VAL A 240 -11.49 -22.38 0.06
C VAL A 240 -11.41 -23.59 -0.88
N GLU A 241 -11.86 -24.75 -0.39
CA GLU A 241 -12.01 -25.96 -1.21
C GLU A 241 -13.29 -25.90 -2.06
N MET A 242 -13.16 -25.94 -3.39
CA MET A 242 -14.28 -25.89 -4.33
C MET A 242 -14.25 -27.09 -5.28
N ASN A 243 -15.43 -27.64 -5.60
CA ASN A 243 -15.56 -28.69 -6.61
C ASN A 243 -15.21 -28.16 -8.02
N GLU A 244 -14.67 -29.01 -8.91
CA GLU A 244 -14.26 -28.61 -10.26
C GLU A 244 -15.43 -28.07 -11.10
N GLU A 245 -16.62 -28.65 -10.96
CA GLU A 245 -17.82 -28.18 -11.65
C GLU A 245 -18.24 -26.77 -11.16
N ALA A 246 -18.04 -26.48 -9.87
CA ALA A 246 -18.31 -25.16 -9.31
C ALA A 246 -17.30 -24.11 -9.83
N LYS A 247 -16.02 -24.50 -9.99
CA LYS A 247 -15.00 -23.63 -10.61
C LYS A 247 -15.31 -23.33 -12.08
N GLN A 248 -15.81 -24.32 -12.83
CA GLN A 248 -16.24 -24.11 -14.22
C GLN A 248 -17.41 -23.12 -14.30
N LEU A 249 -18.42 -23.27 -13.45
CA LEU A 249 -19.54 -22.34 -13.37
C LEU A 249 -19.08 -20.92 -13.02
N LEU A 250 -18.19 -20.78 -12.02
CA LEU A 250 -17.61 -19.48 -11.65
C LEU A 250 -16.82 -18.83 -12.79
N THR A 251 -16.11 -19.63 -13.59
CA THR A 251 -15.36 -19.14 -14.75
C THR A 251 -16.32 -18.56 -15.78
N LEU A 252 -17.43 -19.24 -16.06
CA LEU A 252 -18.46 -18.76 -16.97
C LEU A 252 -19.10 -17.46 -16.46
N ILE A 253 -19.45 -17.40 -15.16
CA ILE A 253 -19.96 -16.18 -14.52
C ILE A 253 -18.93 -15.05 -14.63
N GLY A 254 -17.65 -15.32 -14.40
CA GLY A 254 -16.57 -14.35 -14.49
C GLY A 254 -16.36 -13.77 -15.88
N ARG A 255 -16.60 -14.57 -16.93
CA ARG A 255 -16.59 -14.15 -18.34
C ARG A 255 -17.76 -13.22 -18.67
N ASP A 256 -18.97 -13.61 -18.28
CA ASP A 256 -20.20 -12.87 -18.65
C ASP A 256 -20.38 -11.58 -17.85
N THR A 257 -19.84 -11.53 -16.63
CA THR A 257 -19.95 -10.38 -15.72
C THR A 257 -18.62 -9.64 -15.55
N SER A 258 -17.90 -9.91 -14.45
CA SER A 258 -16.57 -9.38 -14.19
C SER A 258 -15.79 -10.33 -13.28
N LEU A 259 -14.46 -10.36 -13.46
CA LEU A 259 -13.56 -11.13 -12.60
C LEU A 259 -13.69 -10.74 -11.12
N ARG A 260 -13.91 -9.44 -10.82
CA ARG A 260 -14.09 -8.94 -9.45
C ARG A 260 -15.34 -9.53 -8.80
N TYR A 261 -16.46 -9.56 -9.53
CA TYR A 261 -17.69 -10.15 -9.03
C TYR A 261 -17.51 -11.65 -8.74
N ALA A 262 -16.85 -12.39 -9.64
CA ALA A 262 -16.55 -13.80 -9.43
C ALA A 262 -15.66 -14.05 -8.19
N ILE A 263 -14.64 -13.20 -7.95
CA ILE A 263 -13.78 -13.30 -6.76
C ILE A 263 -14.60 -13.10 -5.48
N HIS A 264 -15.44 -12.06 -5.41
CA HIS A 264 -16.30 -11.86 -4.24
C HIS A 264 -17.32 -12.99 -4.04
N LEU A 265 -17.74 -13.65 -5.14
CA LEU A 265 -18.62 -14.80 -5.09
C LEU A 265 -17.94 -16.01 -4.41
N ILE A 266 -16.62 -16.18 -4.52
CA ILE A 266 -15.87 -17.24 -3.83
C ILE A 266 -16.04 -17.09 -2.31
N THR A 267 -15.75 -15.91 -1.77
CA THR A 267 -15.87 -15.63 -0.33
C THR A 267 -17.31 -15.83 0.15
N ALA A 268 -18.29 -15.36 -0.61
CA ALA A 268 -19.71 -15.52 -0.26
C ALA A 268 -20.20 -16.98 -0.38
N ALA A 269 -19.71 -17.75 -1.35
CA ALA A 269 -20.00 -19.18 -1.49
C ALA A 269 -19.35 -20.01 -0.38
N ALA A 270 -18.15 -19.64 0.07
CA ALA A 270 -17.52 -20.23 1.24
C ALA A 270 -18.39 -20.05 2.50
N LEU A 271 -18.95 -18.86 2.71
CA LEU A 271 -19.88 -18.60 3.81
C LEU A 271 -21.20 -19.39 3.67
N SER A 272 -21.74 -19.55 2.45
CA SER A 272 -22.92 -20.41 2.21
C SER A 272 -22.62 -21.86 2.56
N CYS A 273 -21.46 -22.37 2.16
CA CYS A 273 -21.03 -23.73 2.45
C CYS A 273 -20.85 -23.96 3.96
N GLN A 274 -20.21 -23.02 4.66
CA GLN A 274 -20.10 -23.06 6.13
C GLN A 274 -21.47 -23.08 6.82
N LYS A 275 -22.45 -22.33 6.30
CA LYS A 275 -23.83 -22.35 6.81
C LYS A 275 -24.50 -23.70 6.62
N ARG A 276 -24.21 -24.41 5.52
CA ARG A 276 -24.63 -25.81 5.27
C ARG A 276 -23.85 -26.82 6.13
N LYS A 277 -22.78 -26.38 6.82
CA LYS A 277 -21.78 -27.22 7.50
C LYS A 277 -21.04 -28.15 6.51
N GLY A 278 -20.96 -27.75 5.25
CA GLY A 278 -20.14 -28.41 4.23
C GLY A 278 -18.67 -28.02 4.37
N LYS A 279 -17.77 -28.88 3.88
CA LYS A 279 -16.34 -28.58 3.77
C LYS A 279 -15.94 -28.08 2.38
N VAL A 280 -16.61 -28.59 1.34
CA VAL A 280 -16.34 -28.27 -0.06
C VAL A 280 -17.50 -27.48 -0.63
N VAL A 281 -17.20 -26.39 -1.32
CA VAL A 281 -18.21 -25.57 -2.00
C VAL A 281 -18.74 -26.30 -3.24
N GLU A 282 -20.06 -26.43 -3.30
CA GLU A 282 -20.77 -27.07 -4.41
C GLU A 282 -21.43 -26.04 -5.34
N ILE A 283 -21.93 -26.49 -6.49
CA ILE A 283 -22.65 -25.64 -7.46
C ILE A 283 -23.88 -24.99 -6.83
N GLU A 284 -24.57 -25.69 -5.92
CA GLU A 284 -25.75 -25.17 -5.23
C GLU A 284 -25.43 -23.91 -4.40
N ASP A 285 -24.27 -23.88 -3.74
CA ASP A 285 -23.81 -22.74 -2.96
C ASP A 285 -23.55 -21.53 -3.88
N VAL A 286 -22.86 -21.76 -5.01
CA VAL A 286 -22.60 -20.70 -6.01
C VAL A 286 -23.90 -20.15 -6.59
N ASN A 287 -24.83 -21.02 -7.00
CA ASN A 287 -26.13 -20.63 -7.55
C ASN A 287 -26.97 -19.84 -6.54
N ARG A 288 -26.95 -20.25 -5.26
CA ARG A 288 -27.65 -19.53 -4.21
C ARG A 288 -27.10 -18.11 -4.05
N VAL A 289 -25.78 -17.96 -4.00
CA VAL A 289 -25.12 -16.66 -3.85
C VAL A 289 -25.36 -15.78 -5.08
N TYR A 290 -25.27 -16.34 -6.29
CA TYR A 290 -25.54 -15.63 -7.54
C TYR A 290 -26.99 -15.08 -7.67
N ARG A 291 -27.94 -15.74 -6.99
CA ARG A 291 -29.32 -15.22 -6.88
C ARG A 291 -29.46 -14.10 -5.86
N LEU A 292 -28.70 -14.15 -4.77
CA LEU A 292 -28.76 -13.15 -3.70
C LEU A 292 -28.02 -11.86 -4.07
N PHE A 293 -26.86 -11.98 -4.70
CA PHE A 293 -26.04 -10.84 -5.08
C PHE A 293 -26.15 -10.61 -6.58
N LEU A 294 -26.80 -9.53 -6.99
CA LEU A 294 -26.90 -9.15 -8.39
C LEU A 294 -25.59 -8.52 -8.87
N ASP A 295 -25.20 -8.83 -10.10
CA ASP A 295 -24.14 -8.09 -10.79
C ASP A 295 -24.67 -6.73 -11.30
N ALA A 296 -23.75 -5.86 -11.71
CA ALA A 296 -24.10 -4.51 -12.16
C ALA A 296 -25.02 -4.50 -13.39
N ARG A 297 -24.86 -5.43 -14.35
CA ARG A 297 -25.70 -5.46 -15.55
C ARG A 297 -27.12 -5.87 -15.21
N ARG A 298 -27.28 -6.93 -14.43
CA ARG A 298 -28.60 -7.35 -13.93
C ARG A 298 -29.23 -6.26 -13.06
N SER A 299 -28.47 -5.62 -12.19
CA SER A 299 -28.96 -4.50 -11.38
C SER A 299 -29.44 -3.31 -12.21
N MET A 300 -28.76 -2.98 -13.32
CA MET A 300 -29.20 -1.92 -14.23
C MET A 300 -30.51 -2.30 -14.93
N GLN A 301 -30.66 -3.55 -15.37
CA GLN A 301 -31.92 -4.04 -15.95
C GLN A 301 -33.08 -3.93 -14.96
N TYR A 302 -32.89 -4.36 -13.71
CA TYR A 302 -33.88 -4.17 -12.64
C TYR A 302 -34.22 -2.68 -12.44
N LEU A 303 -33.22 -1.80 -12.47
CA LEU A 303 -33.46 -0.36 -12.32
C LEU A 303 -34.29 0.22 -13.47
N VAL A 304 -34.08 -0.24 -14.70
CA VAL A 304 -34.87 0.17 -15.87
C VAL A 304 -36.30 -0.39 -15.79
N GLU A 305 -36.47 -1.67 -15.45
CA GLU A 305 -37.79 -2.30 -15.33
C GLU A 305 -38.65 -1.64 -14.25
N TYR A 306 -38.04 -1.26 -13.13
CA TYR A 306 -38.71 -0.64 -11.99
C TYR A 306 -38.48 0.88 -11.93
N GLN A 307 -38.11 1.50 -13.06
CA GLN A 307 -37.74 2.92 -13.14
C GLN A 307 -38.78 3.83 -12.48
N SER A 308 -40.08 3.56 -12.68
CA SER A 308 -41.20 4.33 -12.09
C SER A 308 -41.28 4.31 -10.56
N GLN A 309 -40.59 3.37 -9.91
CA GLN A 309 -40.52 3.25 -8.44
C GLN A 309 -39.30 4.00 -7.87
N TYR A 310 -38.35 4.40 -8.70
CA TYR A 310 -37.15 5.13 -8.29
C TYR A 310 -37.37 6.65 -8.38
N MET A 311 -36.76 7.39 -7.46
CA MET A 311 -36.79 8.86 -7.50
C MET A 311 -35.99 9.38 -8.70
N PHE A 312 -36.42 10.50 -9.28
CA PHE A 312 -35.82 11.12 -10.47
C PHE A 312 -35.90 10.26 -11.74
N SER A 313 -36.89 9.37 -11.83
CA SER A 313 -37.24 8.71 -13.07
C SER A 313 -37.92 9.70 -14.02
N GLU A 314 -37.15 10.50 -14.73
CA GLU A 314 -37.68 11.17 -15.90
C GLU A 314 -38.05 10.07 -16.93
N PRO A 315 -39.28 10.04 -17.46
CA PRO A 315 -39.59 9.17 -18.58
C PRO A 315 -38.65 9.56 -19.71
N ILE A 316 -37.91 8.60 -20.24
CA ILE A 316 -37.14 8.79 -21.46
C ILE A 316 -38.19 9.05 -22.54
N GLU A 317 -38.44 10.31 -22.88
CA GLU A 317 -39.20 10.64 -24.09
C GLU A 317 -38.40 10.05 -25.25
N ALA A 318 -38.99 9.06 -25.89
CA ALA A 318 -38.45 8.44 -27.09
C ALA A 318 -38.58 9.43 -28.25
N ASP A 319 -37.75 10.48 -28.25
CA ASP A 319 -37.48 11.23 -29.46
C ASP A 319 -36.62 10.31 -30.34
N GLY A 320 -37.31 9.68 -31.30
CA GLY A 320 -36.67 8.96 -32.39
C GLY A 320 -35.83 9.91 -33.24
N GLU A 321 -34.86 9.29 -33.94
CA GLU A 321 -33.96 9.87 -34.94
C GLU A 321 -32.68 10.51 -34.41
N GLU A 322 -31.75 9.70 -33.86
CA GLU A 322 -30.30 10.03 -33.96
C GLU A 322 -29.33 8.83 -33.78
N GLU A 323 -29.80 7.57 -33.88
CA GLU A 323 -28.96 6.39 -33.61
C GLU A 323 -28.48 5.60 -34.85
N GLN A 324 -28.63 6.13 -36.08
CA GLN A 324 -28.15 5.42 -37.28
C GLN A 324 -26.71 5.77 -37.73
N ASP A 325 -26.08 6.85 -37.24
CA ASP A 325 -24.75 7.26 -37.74
C ASP A 325 -23.55 6.78 -36.91
N ALA A 326 -23.75 6.08 -35.78
CA ALA A 326 -22.65 5.61 -34.94
C ALA A 326 -22.16 4.18 -35.23
N MET A 327 -22.73 3.47 -36.22
CA MET A 327 -22.32 2.11 -36.60
C MET A 327 -21.59 1.99 -37.94
N GLN A 328 -21.32 3.10 -38.64
CA GLN A 328 -20.47 3.11 -39.82
C GLN A 328 -19.53 4.32 -39.82
N SER A 329 -18.49 4.30 -38.99
CA SER A 329 -17.24 5.06 -39.20
C SER A 329 -16.12 4.52 -38.32
#